data_AF-A0A2U3CGS5-F1
#
_entry.id   AF-A0A2U3CGS5-F1
#
_cell.length_a   1.000
_cell.length_b   1.000
_cell.length_c   1.000
_cell.angle_alpha   90.00
_cell.angle_beta   90.00
_cell.angle_gamma   90.00
#
_symmetry.space_group_name_H-M   'P 1'
#
loop_
_entity.id
_entity.type
_entity.pdbx_description
1 polymer ?
#
loop_
_entity_poly.entity_id
_entity_poly.type
_entity_poly.pdbx_seq_one_letter_code
_entity_poly.pdbx_strand_id
1 'polypeptide(L)'
;MKDRSISVSFFTSIWILILTSFLSQPIFVHALSASYYWNLQEVGIPGAWMYSQGSSEITVAIIDSGVDFTHPDLQNSRWENPGEIPNNGWDDDNNGYIDDYVGWDFQDNDNNPSPPLPPVIGSKHGTFIAGLIAADDDDDIFVGVAPSVKIMSLRFLRPDLSFFVSDWPKLVGAINYAVEQGALIINLSLQANGIPPNEVYEAIQNAYRAGVIIVGVTGNNKNYVTYPGNYSEVIAVSATTSSQVIADFSAPGQQNEICAPGDDVYSITGYNSSVVLGSGTSYATPLVSGSVALMLSLNPVLTTEEIRMILHESSVDLGEEGKDLIYGYGLLNITSALERVVSNFNTSSVDVNSTSSSANSSPFNKMESDLVVLGIAYALLLSIVIVLIIKKEIIKS
;
A
#
# COMPACT_ATOMS: atom_id res chain seq x y z
N MET A 1 10.73 11.48 -63.94
CA MET A 1 11.46 11.18 -62.68
C MET A 1 10.81 11.98 -61.55
N LYS A 2 9.61 11.55 -61.15
CA LYS A 2 8.88 11.96 -59.95
C LYS A 2 8.54 10.62 -59.25
N ASP A 3 8.41 10.62 -57.94
CA ASP A 3 8.14 9.45 -57.08
C ASP A 3 9.34 8.65 -56.56
N ARG A 4 10.29 9.33 -55.90
CA ARG A 4 11.15 8.68 -54.88
C ARG A 4 11.22 9.39 -53.53
N SER A 5 10.66 10.60 -53.39
CA SER A 5 10.67 11.36 -52.12
C SER A 5 9.64 10.90 -51.09
N ILE A 6 8.62 10.13 -51.50
CA ILE A 6 7.51 9.72 -50.62
C ILE A 6 7.90 8.55 -49.71
N SER A 7 8.83 7.68 -50.13
CA SER A 7 9.21 6.50 -49.32
C SER A 7 10.09 6.86 -48.12
N VAL A 8 11.07 7.75 -48.27
CA VAL A 8 12.01 8.07 -47.19
C VAL A 8 11.34 8.87 -46.07
N SER A 9 10.46 9.82 -46.41
CA SER A 9 9.74 10.64 -45.43
C SER A 9 8.72 9.85 -44.61
N PHE A 10 8.14 8.79 -45.17
CA PHE A 10 7.12 7.98 -44.49
C PHE A 10 7.76 7.03 -43.48
N PHE A 11 8.90 6.43 -43.83
CA PHE A 11 9.66 5.58 -42.91
C PHE A 11 10.32 6.40 -41.79
N THR A 12 10.88 7.59 -42.05
CA THR A 12 11.44 8.44 -40.98
C THR A 12 10.38 8.90 -39.98
N SER A 13 9.15 9.18 -40.44
CA SER A 13 8.05 9.62 -39.57
C SER A 13 7.53 8.49 -38.68
N ILE A 14 7.43 7.26 -39.21
CA ILE A 14 7.06 6.07 -38.42
C ILE A 14 8.15 5.71 -37.40
N TRP A 15 9.44 5.85 -37.76
CA TRP A 15 10.54 5.62 -36.83
C TRP A 15 10.63 6.68 -35.73
N ILE A 16 10.33 7.95 -36.01
CA ILE A 16 10.21 8.98 -34.97
C ILE A 16 9.04 8.66 -34.04
N LEU A 17 7.89 8.23 -34.56
CA LEU A 17 6.74 7.81 -33.75
C LEU A 17 7.04 6.60 -32.85
N ILE A 18 7.78 5.60 -33.36
CA ILE A 18 8.19 4.42 -32.59
C ILE A 18 9.27 4.79 -31.55
N LEU A 19 10.25 5.62 -31.90
CA LEU A 19 11.25 6.10 -30.93
C LEU A 19 10.59 6.98 -29.86
N THR A 20 9.64 7.84 -30.23
CA THR A 20 8.88 8.62 -29.25
C THR A 20 8.03 7.72 -28.39
N SER A 21 7.40 6.65 -28.91
CA SER A 21 6.59 5.74 -28.07
C SER A 21 7.39 4.89 -27.09
N PHE A 22 8.67 4.63 -27.37
CA PHE A 22 9.61 3.97 -26.44
C PHE A 22 10.29 4.96 -25.48
N LEU A 23 10.41 6.23 -25.86
CA LEU A 23 10.93 7.32 -25.01
C LEU A 23 9.82 8.08 -24.24
N SER A 24 8.55 7.80 -24.54
CA SER A 24 7.36 8.41 -23.93
C SER A 24 6.61 7.44 -23.03
N GLN A 25 7.21 6.30 -22.66
CA GLN A 25 6.83 5.71 -21.38
C GLN A 25 7.33 6.72 -20.35
N PRO A 26 6.45 7.44 -19.63
CA PRO A 26 6.93 8.26 -18.56
C PRO A 26 7.60 7.30 -17.58
N ILE A 27 8.93 7.34 -17.52
CA ILE A 27 9.64 6.92 -16.33
C ILE A 27 9.23 7.98 -15.31
N PHE A 28 8.08 7.78 -14.67
CA PHE A 28 7.63 8.58 -13.54
C PHE A 28 8.52 8.21 -12.37
N VAL A 29 9.76 8.70 -12.42
CA VAL A 29 10.55 8.92 -11.21
C VAL A 29 10.49 10.42 -11.02
N HIS A 30 9.35 10.90 -10.53
CA HIS A 30 9.28 12.25 -10.01
C HIS A 30 10.30 12.35 -8.87
N ALA A 31 11.17 13.36 -8.96
CA ALA A 31 12.24 13.58 -8.00
C ALA A 31 11.67 14.20 -6.72
N LEU A 32 10.90 13.41 -5.97
CA LEU A 32 10.58 13.68 -4.57
C LEU A 32 11.89 13.88 -3.82
N SER A 33 11.93 14.83 -2.87
CA SER A 33 13.15 15.01 -2.08
C SER A 33 13.47 13.69 -1.37
N ALA A 34 14.69 13.17 -1.54
CA ALA A 34 15.09 11.86 -1.04
C ALA A 34 14.82 11.68 0.47
N SER A 35 14.72 12.78 1.23
CA SER A 35 14.34 12.78 2.64
C SER A 35 12.90 12.35 2.92
N TYR A 36 11.91 12.74 2.11
CA TYR A 36 10.49 12.41 2.37
C TYR A 36 10.13 10.97 2.04
N TYR A 37 11.00 10.30 1.30
CA TYR A 37 10.72 9.00 0.73
C TYR A 37 11.43 7.86 1.47
N TRP A 38 12.22 8.15 2.51
CA TRP A 38 13.09 7.12 3.10
C TRP A 38 12.28 5.90 3.55
N ASN A 39 11.11 6.09 4.19
CA ASN A 39 10.26 5.00 4.66
C ASN A 39 9.68 4.16 3.51
N LEU A 40 9.41 4.77 2.34
CA LEU A 40 8.92 4.09 1.15
C LEU A 40 10.06 3.40 0.37
N GLN A 41 11.23 4.03 0.31
CA GLN A 41 12.45 3.45 -0.23
C GLN A 41 12.86 2.21 0.55
N GLU A 42 12.84 2.30 1.88
CA GLU A 42 13.27 1.24 2.80
C GLU A 42 12.45 -0.04 2.61
N VAL A 43 11.13 0.09 2.42
CA VAL A 43 10.24 -1.06 2.19
C VAL A 43 10.15 -1.46 0.71
N GLY A 44 10.93 -0.83 -0.17
CA GLY A 44 11.03 -1.21 -1.58
C GLY A 44 9.85 -0.78 -2.44
N ILE A 45 9.26 0.39 -2.23
CA ILE A 45 8.17 0.90 -3.09
C ILE A 45 8.57 1.09 -4.56
N PRO A 46 9.74 1.66 -4.91
CA PRO A 46 10.08 1.89 -6.32
C PRO A 46 10.09 0.61 -7.17
N GLY A 47 10.46 -0.54 -6.59
CA GLY A 47 10.37 -1.84 -7.25
C GLY A 47 8.95 -2.41 -7.23
N ALA A 48 8.19 -2.22 -6.14
CA ALA A 48 6.82 -2.70 -6.01
C ALA A 48 5.88 -2.07 -7.05
N TRP A 49 6.03 -0.78 -7.33
CA TRP A 49 5.21 -0.08 -8.33
C TRP A 49 5.47 -0.48 -9.78
N MET A 50 6.53 -1.23 -10.05
CA MET A 50 6.68 -1.91 -11.34
C MET A 50 5.64 -3.02 -11.54
N TYR A 51 5.02 -3.50 -10.46
CA TYR A 51 3.96 -4.51 -10.48
C TYR A 51 2.56 -3.89 -10.32
N SER A 52 2.36 -3.06 -9.30
CA SER A 52 1.06 -2.44 -9.01
C SER A 52 1.21 -1.18 -8.16
N GLN A 53 0.37 -0.19 -8.41
CA GLN A 53 0.14 0.99 -7.56
C GLN A 53 -1.19 0.89 -6.77
N GLY A 54 -1.82 -0.29 -6.78
CA GLY A 54 -3.13 -0.53 -6.17
C GLY A 54 -4.25 -0.69 -7.21
N SER A 55 -5.48 -0.79 -6.71
CA SER A 55 -6.70 -0.86 -7.51
C SER A 55 -7.85 -0.25 -6.73
N SER A 56 -8.73 0.47 -7.42
CA SER A 56 -9.92 1.11 -6.82
C SER A 56 -10.94 0.10 -6.30
N GLU A 57 -10.79 -1.18 -6.66
CA GLU A 57 -11.61 -2.28 -6.15
C GLU A 57 -11.17 -2.70 -4.73
N ILE A 58 -9.98 -2.28 -4.28
CA ILE A 58 -9.48 -2.59 -2.94
C ILE A 58 -9.88 -1.48 -2.00
N THR A 59 -10.70 -1.83 -1.01
CA THR A 59 -11.11 -0.91 0.07
C THR A 59 -10.36 -1.24 1.36
N VAL A 60 -9.72 -0.22 1.93
CA VAL A 60 -9.05 -0.23 3.23
C VAL A 60 -9.84 0.63 4.21
N ALA A 61 -10.40 0.00 5.24
CA ALA A 61 -11.05 0.71 6.34
C ALA A 61 -10.02 1.19 7.36
N ILE A 62 -10.07 2.48 7.70
CA ILE A 62 -9.24 3.10 8.74
C ILE A 62 -10.15 3.41 9.93
N ILE A 63 -9.98 2.66 11.02
CA ILE A 63 -10.67 2.92 12.28
C ILE A 63 -9.77 3.78 13.16
N ASP A 64 -9.98 5.10 13.13
CA ASP A 64 -9.03 6.08 13.70
C ASP A 64 -9.73 7.40 14.11
N SER A 65 -9.06 8.55 14.06
CA SER A 65 -9.57 9.88 14.44
C SER A 65 -10.31 10.61 13.31
N GLY A 66 -10.59 9.91 12.21
CA GLY A 66 -11.20 10.46 10.99
C GLY A 66 -10.17 10.79 9.92
N VAL A 67 -10.62 10.85 8.67
CA VAL A 67 -9.79 11.14 7.49
C VAL A 67 -10.30 12.40 6.81
N ASP A 68 -9.39 13.33 6.55
CA ASP A 68 -9.70 14.57 5.86
C ASP A 68 -9.59 14.38 4.34
N PHE A 69 -10.71 14.04 3.71
CA PHE A 69 -10.81 13.93 2.26
C PHE A 69 -10.93 15.27 1.53
N THR A 70 -10.82 16.42 2.22
CA THR A 70 -10.65 17.71 1.55
C THR A 70 -9.22 17.92 1.10
N HIS A 71 -8.26 17.17 1.66
CA HIS A 71 -6.86 17.17 1.23
C HIS A 71 -6.76 16.67 -0.23
N PRO A 72 -6.13 17.43 -1.15
CA PRO A 72 -6.04 17.07 -2.58
C PRO A 72 -5.56 15.63 -2.80
N ASP A 73 -4.45 15.25 -2.18
CA ASP A 73 -3.83 13.92 -2.33
C ASP A 73 -4.67 12.76 -1.77
N LEU A 74 -5.83 13.01 -1.15
CA LEU A 74 -6.73 11.95 -0.64
C LEU A 74 -8.10 11.98 -1.32
N GLN A 75 -8.36 12.93 -2.22
CA GLN A 75 -9.67 13.05 -2.87
C GLN A 75 -9.96 11.83 -3.75
N ASN A 76 -8.97 11.34 -4.50
CA ASN A 76 -9.17 10.23 -5.41
C ASN A 76 -9.14 8.87 -4.68
N SER A 77 -8.50 8.78 -3.52
CA SER A 77 -8.50 7.57 -2.69
C SER A 77 -9.70 7.46 -1.76
N ARG A 78 -10.63 8.41 -1.73
CA ARG A 78 -11.86 8.32 -0.94
C ARG A 78 -12.77 7.17 -1.41
N TRP A 79 -13.13 6.27 -0.48
CA TRP A 79 -14.22 5.31 -0.70
C TRP A 79 -15.57 6.04 -0.68
N GLU A 80 -16.47 5.62 -1.55
CA GLU A 80 -17.82 6.17 -1.64
C GLU A 80 -18.82 5.01 -1.52
N ASN A 81 -19.77 5.10 -0.59
CA ASN A 81 -20.80 4.07 -0.41
C ASN A 81 -21.68 4.04 -1.68
N PRO A 82 -21.65 2.96 -2.49
CA PRO A 82 -22.47 2.86 -3.70
C PRO A 82 -23.98 2.73 -3.41
N GLY A 83 -24.34 2.45 -2.15
CA GLY A 83 -25.70 2.36 -1.65
C GLY A 83 -26.36 3.72 -1.33
N GLU A 84 -25.58 4.79 -1.19
CA GLU A 84 -26.05 6.09 -0.70
C GLU A 84 -26.19 7.16 -1.79
N ILE A 85 -27.21 8.01 -1.65
CA ILE A 85 -27.33 9.27 -2.39
C ILE A 85 -26.89 10.42 -1.47
N PRO A 86 -25.77 11.12 -1.77
CA PRO A 86 -25.20 12.08 -0.84
C PRO A 86 -26.15 13.19 -0.38
N ASN A 87 -26.24 13.37 0.94
CA ASN A 87 -26.92 14.49 1.61
C ASN A 87 -28.43 14.55 1.33
N ASN A 88 -29.08 13.41 1.16
CA ASN A 88 -30.53 13.36 0.95
C ASN A 88 -31.32 13.20 2.26
N GLY A 89 -30.64 12.91 3.39
CA GLY A 89 -31.21 12.73 4.71
C GLY A 89 -31.84 11.36 4.95
N TRP A 90 -31.54 10.38 4.10
CA TRP A 90 -32.07 9.01 4.17
C TRP A 90 -30.92 8.01 4.33
N ASP A 91 -31.27 6.85 4.86
CA ASP A 91 -30.45 5.64 4.84
C ASP A 91 -30.95 4.85 3.62
N ASP A 92 -30.28 5.02 2.48
CA ASP A 92 -30.75 4.56 1.17
C ASP A 92 -30.51 3.05 0.99
N ASP A 93 -29.47 2.52 1.62
CA ASP A 93 -29.12 1.10 1.61
C ASP A 93 -29.73 0.30 2.78
N ASN A 94 -30.40 0.97 3.73
CA ASN A 94 -30.99 0.44 4.95
C ASN A 94 -29.97 -0.28 5.86
N ASN A 95 -28.74 0.20 5.92
CA ASN A 95 -27.68 -0.35 6.77
C ASN A 95 -27.73 0.19 8.22
N GLY A 96 -28.59 1.18 8.50
CA GLY A 96 -28.74 1.83 9.80
C GLY A 96 -27.98 3.14 9.98
N TYR A 97 -27.28 3.62 8.93
CA TYR A 97 -26.40 4.77 8.94
C TYR A 97 -26.81 5.77 7.85
N ILE A 98 -27.54 6.82 8.25
CA ILE A 98 -28.07 7.85 7.32
C ILE A 98 -26.92 8.61 6.63
N ASP A 99 -26.90 8.65 5.30
CA ASP A 99 -25.94 9.43 4.51
C ASP A 99 -24.46 9.08 4.77
N ASP A 100 -24.11 7.82 5.05
CA ASP A 100 -22.75 7.33 5.37
C ASP A 100 -21.80 7.26 4.14
N TYR A 101 -21.87 8.29 3.29
CA TYR A 101 -21.29 8.32 1.94
C TYR A 101 -19.79 8.01 1.87
N VAL A 102 -19.00 8.33 2.90
CA VAL A 102 -17.53 8.13 2.90
C VAL A 102 -17.06 7.31 4.11
N GLY A 103 -18.01 6.64 4.76
CA GLY A 103 -17.87 5.99 6.06
C GLY A 103 -18.69 6.68 7.15
N TRP A 104 -18.41 6.35 8.41
CA TRP A 104 -19.25 6.74 9.54
C TRP A 104 -18.44 7.23 10.74
N ASP A 105 -18.98 8.20 11.48
CA ASP A 105 -18.45 8.65 12.75
C ASP A 105 -19.08 7.86 13.90
N PHE A 106 -18.41 6.81 14.34
CA PHE A 106 -18.82 6.02 15.50
C PHE A 106 -18.60 6.76 16.83
N GLN A 107 -17.72 7.77 16.86
CA GLN A 107 -17.41 8.50 18.07
C GLN A 107 -18.57 9.44 18.45
N ASP A 108 -19.08 10.19 17.47
CA ASP A 108 -20.15 11.18 17.65
C ASP A 108 -21.52 10.73 17.09
N ASN A 109 -21.55 9.56 16.43
CA ASN A 109 -22.74 8.90 15.87
C ASN A 109 -23.44 9.75 14.80
N ASP A 110 -22.67 10.17 13.81
CA ASP A 110 -23.14 10.90 12.64
C ASP A 110 -22.40 10.50 11.36
N ASN A 111 -22.79 11.10 10.24
CA ASN A 111 -22.29 10.80 8.91
C ASN A 111 -21.03 11.59 8.52
N ASN A 112 -20.34 12.20 9.49
CA ASN A 112 -19.15 13.00 9.23
C ASN A 112 -17.90 12.34 9.83
N PRO A 113 -17.30 11.34 9.16
CA PRO A 113 -16.08 10.70 9.62
C PRO A 113 -14.81 11.54 9.36
N SER A 114 -14.97 12.86 9.18
CA SER A 114 -13.84 13.79 9.05
C SER A 114 -13.25 14.08 10.42
N PRO A 115 -11.96 14.42 10.51
CA PRO A 115 -11.38 14.74 11.79
C PRO A 115 -11.91 16.09 12.32
N PRO A 116 -12.08 16.23 13.64
CA PRO A 116 -12.79 17.35 14.25
C PRO A 116 -12.08 18.70 14.04
N LEU A 117 -12.86 19.79 14.01
CA LEU A 117 -12.38 21.17 13.89
C LEU A 117 -12.64 21.98 15.17
N PRO A 118 -11.72 22.90 15.57
CA PRO A 118 -10.42 23.18 14.96
C PRO A 118 -9.42 22.03 15.20
N PRO A 119 -8.36 21.92 14.36
CA PRO A 119 -7.39 20.85 14.48
C PRO A 119 -6.66 20.85 15.82
N VAL A 120 -6.62 19.69 16.44
CA VAL A 120 -5.72 19.35 17.55
C VAL A 120 -4.77 18.23 17.11
N ILE A 121 -3.70 17.98 17.86
CA ILE A 121 -2.64 17.05 17.45
C ILE A 121 -3.22 15.67 17.06
N GLY A 122 -4.10 15.08 17.87
CA GLY A 122 -4.68 13.76 17.58
C GLY A 122 -5.69 13.74 16.43
N SER A 123 -6.37 14.85 16.13
CA SER A 123 -7.26 14.93 14.96
C SER A 123 -6.53 14.77 13.62
N LYS A 124 -5.20 14.88 13.59
CA LYS A 124 -4.39 14.66 12.37
C LYS A 124 -4.07 13.19 12.09
N HIS A 125 -4.25 12.32 13.09
CA HIS A 125 -3.69 10.97 13.06
C HIS A 125 -4.30 10.12 11.94
N GLY A 126 -5.62 10.03 11.83
CA GLY A 126 -6.28 9.24 10.78
C GLY A 126 -5.91 9.69 9.37
N THR A 127 -5.85 11.01 9.11
CA THR A 127 -5.35 11.52 7.82
C THR A 127 -3.89 11.16 7.54
N PHE A 128 -3.04 11.16 8.56
CA PHE A 128 -1.63 10.72 8.43
C PHE A 128 -1.56 9.22 8.07
N ILE A 129 -2.40 8.39 8.70
CA ILE A 129 -2.50 6.97 8.37
C ILE A 129 -2.98 6.79 6.92
N ALA A 130 -4.03 7.52 6.52
CA ALA A 130 -4.57 7.48 5.17
C ALA A 130 -3.51 7.89 4.13
N GLY A 131 -2.73 8.93 4.42
CA GLY A 131 -1.65 9.39 3.57
C GLY A 131 -0.58 8.32 3.32
N LEU A 132 -0.13 7.64 4.37
CA LEU A 132 0.82 6.52 4.25
C LEU A 132 0.30 5.36 3.39
N ILE A 133 -1.02 5.14 3.38
CA ILE A 133 -1.64 4.08 2.59
C ILE A 133 -1.86 4.54 1.14
N ALA A 134 -2.51 5.69 0.94
CA ALA A 134 -3.12 6.04 -0.35
C ALA A 134 -3.11 7.54 -0.66
N ALA A 135 -2.08 8.29 -0.23
CA ALA A 135 -1.84 9.60 -0.83
C ALA A 135 -1.57 9.43 -2.34
N ASP A 136 -2.21 10.25 -3.16
CA ASP A 136 -2.14 10.20 -4.62
C ASP A 136 -0.70 10.43 -5.15
N ASP A 137 -0.43 9.93 -6.36
CA ASP A 137 0.84 10.09 -7.08
C ASP A 137 0.73 11.19 -8.15
N ASP A 138 0.23 12.37 -7.77
CA ASP A 138 -0.11 13.45 -8.72
C ASP A 138 0.68 14.76 -8.54
N ASP A 139 1.04 15.14 -7.32
CA ASP A 139 1.49 16.53 -7.04
C ASP A 139 2.88 16.66 -6.35
N ASP A 140 3.73 15.62 -6.36
CA ASP A 140 5.11 15.66 -5.86
C ASP A 140 5.28 16.08 -4.36
N ILE A 141 4.22 16.01 -3.56
CA ILE A 141 4.25 16.35 -2.13
C ILE A 141 4.60 15.11 -1.29
N PHE A 142 3.76 14.09 -1.38
CA PHE A 142 3.88 12.80 -0.71
C PHE A 142 3.01 11.80 -1.45
N VAL A 143 3.35 10.52 -1.38
CA VAL A 143 2.61 9.46 -2.06
C VAL A 143 2.52 8.24 -1.14
N GLY A 144 1.35 7.62 -1.10
CA GLY A 144 1.09 6.46 -0.26
C GLY A 144 1.69 5.18 -0.83
N VAL A 145 1.69 4.10 -0.06
CA VAL A 145 2.16 2.79 -0.54
C VAL A 145 1.34 2.29 -1.74
N ALA A 146 0.02 2.47 -1.69
CA ALA A 146 -0.94 1.98 -2.66
C ALA A 146 -1.88 3.13 -3.12
N PRO A 147 -1.39 4.11 -3.89
CA PRO A 147 -2.13 5.34 -4.22
C PRO A 147 -3.47 5.09 -4.94
N SER A 148 -3.64 3.95 -5.61
CA SER A 148 -4.86 3.66 -6.39
C SER A 148 -5.98 2.97 -5.62
N VAL A 149 -5.87 2.78 -4.30
CA VAL A 149 -6.88 2.08 -3.48
C VAL A 149 -7.93 3.03 -2.91
N LYS A 150 -8.99 2.48 -2.33
CA LYS A 150 -10.06 3.25 -1.67
C LYS A 150 -9.95 3.18 -0.14
N ILE A 151 -10.17 4.31 0.51
CA ILE A 151 -10.07 4.51 1.96
C ILE A 151 -11.47 4.77 2.50
N MET A 152 -11.94 3.88 3.37
CA MET A 152 -13.17 4.03 4.13
C MET A 152 -12.83 4.60 5.51
N SER A 153 -13.34 5.80 5.83
CA SER A 153 -13.04 6.48 7.09
C SER A 153 -14.05 6.09 8.16
N LEU A 154 -13.59 5.44 9.23
CA LEU A 154 -14.41 5.06 10.38
C LEU A 154 -13.89 5.78 11.62
N ARG A 155 -14.46 6.95 11.91
CA ARG A 155 -13.99 7.74 13.06
C ARG A 155 -14.45 7.09 14.36
N PHE A 156 -13.50 6.69 15.18
CA PHE A 156 -13.71 6.06 16.48
C PHE A 156 -12.99 6.80 17.61
N LEU A 157 -11.81 7.36 17.34
CA LEU A 157 -11.00 8.01 18.36
C LEU A 157 -11.48 9.44 18.64
N ARG A 158 -11.33 9.85 19.90
CA ARG A 158 -11.47 11.26 20.29
C ARG A 158 -10.32 12.10 19.71
N PRO A 159 -10.48 13.44 19.66
CA PRO A 159 -9.43 14.34 19.18
C PRO A 159 -8.05 14.20 19.86
N ASP A 160 -7.98 13.61 21.06
CA ASP A 160 -6.75 13.34 21.82
C ASP A 160 -6.23 11.89 21.65
N LEU A 161 -6.76 11.14 20.67
CA LEU A 161 -6.49 9.72 20.41
C LEU A 161 -6.93 8.77 21.54
N SER A 162 -7.75 9.25 22.47
CA SER A 162 -8.26 8.41 23.56
C SER A 162 -9.60 7.76 23.20
N PHE A 163 -9.89 6.67 23.91
CA PHE A 163 -11.23 6.13 24.05
C PHE A 163 -11.48 5.62 25.46
N PHE A 164 -12.75 5.53 25.86
CA PHE A 164 -13.18 5.03 27.16
C PHE A 164 -13.69 3.60 27.07
N VAL A 165 -13.81 2.95 28.23
CA VAL A 165 -14.42 1.62 28.35
C VAL A 165 -15.85 1.60 27.80
N SER A 166 -16.58 2.72 27.85
CA SER A 166 -17.92 2.83 27.28
C SER A 166 -17.95 2.82 25.75
N ASP A 167 -16.81 2.99 25.07
CA ASP A 167 -16.74 3.04 23.61
C ASP A 167 -16.48 1.67 22.97
N TRP A 168 -16.31 0.59 23.75
CA TRP A 168 -16.13 -0.75 23.17
C TRP A 168 -17.24 -1.16 22.17
N PRO A 169 -18.53 -0.89 22.42
CA PRO A 169 -19.57 -1.16 21.43
C PRO A 169 -19.40 -0.37 20.12
N LYS A 170 -18.79 0.82 20.18
CA LYS A 170 -18.49 1.64 18.99
C LYS A 170 -17.38 1.03 18.15
N LEU A 171 -16.33 0.49 18.80
CA LEU A 171 -15.27 -0.23 18.10
C LEU A 171 -15.81 -1.49 17.43
N VAL A 172 -16.68 -2.25 18.12
CA VAL A 172 -17.37 -3.41 17.55
C VAL A 172 -18.21 -2.99 16.34
N GLY A 173 -18.98 -1.91 16.46
CA GLY A 173 -19.75 -1.35 15.35
C GLY A 173 -18.89 -0.98 14.15
N ALA A 174 -17.75 -0.30 14.37
CA ALA A 174 -16.83 0.08 13.30
C ALA A 174 -16.21 -1.14 12.60
N ILE A 175 -15.81 -2.17 13.34
CA ILE A 175 -15.29 -3.41 12.75
C ILE A 175 -16.36 -4.10 11.91
N ASN A 176 -17.57 -4.25 12.45
CA ASN A 176 -18.67 -4.91 11.73
C ASN A 176 -19.08 -4.12 10.48
N TYR A 177 -19.19 -2.79 10.59
CA TYR A 177 -19.47 -1.91 9.47
C TYR A 177 -18.43 -2.07 8.35
N ALA A 178 -17.14 -2.10 8.68
CA ALA A 178 -16.09 -2.29 7.68
C ALA A 178 -16.28 -3.61 6.90
N VAL A 179 -16.60 -4.69 7.62
CA VAL A 179 -16.87 -6.01 7.01
C VAL A 179 -18.13 -5.97 6.15
N GLU A 180 -19.22 -5.42 6.66
CA GLU A 180 -20.52 -5.36 6.00
C GLU A 180 -20.48 -4.48 4.73
N GLN A 181 -19.70 -3.42 4.75
CA GLN A 181 -19.46 -2.52 3.61
C GLN A 181 -18.34 -3.01 2.67
N GLY A 182 -17.84 -4.23 2.86
CA GLY A 182 -16.94 -4.89 1.92
C GLY A 182 -15.48 -4.42 1.95
N ALA A 183 -15.02 -3.83 3.06
CA ALA A 183 -13.60 -3.57 3.24
C ALA A 183 -12.80 -4.88 3.25
N LEU A 184 -11.72 -4.93 2.47
CA LEU A 184 -10.84 -6.10 2.41
C LEU A 184 -9.75 -6.04 3.50
N ILE A 185 -9.42 -4.84 3.96
CA ILE A 185 -8.39 -4.58 4.97
C ILE A 185 -8.95 -3.64 6.03
N ILE A 186 -8.69 -3.93 7.30
CA ILE A 186 -8.94 -3.02 8.43
C ILE A 186 -7.60 -2.63 9.06
N ASN A 187 -7.31 -1.34 9.06
CA ASN A 187 -6.14 -0.77 9.74
C ASN A 187 -6.52 -0.26 11.14
N LEU A 188 -5.95 -0.87 12.17
CA LEU A 188 -6.16 -0.55 13.59
C LEU A 188 -4.93 0.12 14.19
N SER A 189 -4.72 1.40 13.86
CA SER A 189 -3.62 2.23 14.39
C SER A 189 -3.90 2.77 15.82
N LEU A 190 -4.57 1.97 16.65
CA LEU A 190 -5.00 2.31 18.02
C LEU A 190 -4.57 1.22 19.01
N GLN A 191 -4.40 1.59 20.28
CA GLN A 191 -4.04 0.65 21.34
C GLN A 191 -4.97 0.77 22.55
N ALA A 192 -5.25 -0.37 23.17
CA ALA A 192 -6.03 -0.48 24.40
C ALA A 192 -5.14 -0.55 25.65
N ASN A 193 -5.57 0.14 26.71
CA ASN A 193 -5.00 -0.02 28.04
C ASN A 193 -5.69 -1.20 28.75
N GLY A 194 -5.19 -2.40 28.51
CA GLY A 194 -5.71 -3.65 29.10
C GLY A 194 -6.40 -4.55 28.08
N ILE A 195 -7.04 -5.60 28.58
CA ILE A 195 -7.73 -6.61 27.77
C ILE A 195 -9.12 -6.05 27.38
N PRO A 196 -9.44 -5.93 26.08
CA PRO A 196 -10.78 -5.56 25.64
C PRO A 196 -11.83 -6.58 26.08
N PRO A 197 -13.12 -6.20 26.15
CA PRO A 197 -14.19 -7.14 26.42
C PRO A 197 -14.34 -8.14 25.27
N ASN A 198 -14.94 -9.30 25.56
CA ASN A 198 -14.99 -10.44 24.63
C ASN A 198 -15.68 -10.11 23.30
N GLU A 199 -16.63 -9.19 23.30
CA GLU A 199 -17.37 -8.74 22.13
C GLU A 199 -16.45 -8.09 21.08
N VAL A 200 -15.36 -7.43 21.51
CA VAL A 200 -14.34 -6.90 20.60
C VAL A 200 -13.56 -8.05 19.96
N TYR A 201 -13.24 -9.08 20.73
CA TYR A 201 -12.56 -10.26 20.19
C TYR A 201 -13.45 -11.01 19.19
N GLU A 202 -14.74 -11.18 19.50
CA GLU A 202 -15.70 -11.80 18.59
C GLU A 202 -15.84 -11.02 17.28
N ALA A 203 -15.85 -9.68 17.32
CA ALA A 203 -15.86 -8.85 16.12
C ALA A 203 -14.60 -9.06 15.26
N ILE A 204 -13.41 -9.07 15.87
CA ILE A 204 -12.14 -9.38 15.20
C ILE A 204 -12.18 -10.79 14.57
N GLN A 205 -12.69 -11.79 15.29
CA GLN A 205 -12.82 -13.15 14.77
C GLN A 205 -13.83 -13.27 13.63
N ASN A 206 -14.92 -12.51 13.68
CA ASN A 206 -15.91 -12.46 12.61
C ASN A 206 -15.30 -11.83 11.34
N ALA A 207 -14.59 -10.71 11.48
CA ALA A 207 -13.88 -10.06 10.37
C ALA A 207 -12.83 -10.99 9.75
N TYR A 208 -12.00 -11.64 10.57
CA TYR A 208 -11.02 -12.62 10.09
C TYR A 208 -11.68 -13.81 9.36
N ARG A 209 -12.79 -14.35 9.89
CA ARG A 209 -13.55 -15.44 9.23
C ARG A 209 -14.24 -15.01 7.95
N ALA A 210 -14.57 -13.73 7.81
CA ALA A 210 -15.08 -13.15 6.57
C ALA A 210 -13.98 -12.93 5.52
N GLY A 211 -12.71 -13.21 5.84
CA GLY A 211 -11.57 -13.03 4.96
C GLY A 211 -10.99 -11.62 4.97
N VAL A 212 -11.45 -10.75 5.88
CA VAL A 212 -10.91 -9.39 6.03
C VAL A 212 -9.56 -9.46 6.73
N ILE A 213 -8.54 -8.83 6.14
CA ILE A 213 -7.20 -8.77 6.71
C ILE A 213 -7.16 -7.65 7.75
N ILE A 214 -6.73 -7.96 8.97
CA ILE A 214 -6.68 -7.00 10.07
C ILE A 214 -5.22 -6.71 10.38
N VAL A 215 -4.83 -5.45 10.29
CA VAL A 215 -3.46 -5.00 10.57
C VAL A 215 -3.52 -4.05 11.76
N GLY A 216 -2.69 -4.28 12.77
CA GLY A 216 -2.76 -3.51 14.02
C GLY A 216 -1.40 -3.24 14.62
N VAL A 217 -1.37 -2.30 15.56
CA VAL A 217 -0.14 -1.91 16.25
C VAL A 217 0.29 -2.93 17.29
N THR A 218 1.60 -3.06 17.49
CA THR A 218 2.14 -3.69 18.70
C THR A 218 2.01 -2.78 19.94
N GLY A 219 2.08 -1.46 19.73
CA GLY A 219 1.93 -0.44 20.78
C GLY A 219 3.24 0.26 21.16
N ASN A 220 3.14 1.42 21.80
CA ASN A 220 4.27 2.33 22.04
C ASN A 220 4.75 2.33 23.51
N ASN A 221 4.76 1.16 24.16
CA ASN A 221 5.00 1.02 25.59
C ASN A 221 6.31 0.28 25.98
N LYS A 222 7.10 -0.20 25.02
CA LYS A 222 8.36 -0.97 25.22
C LYS A 222 8.27 -2.30 25.99
N ASN A 223 7.12 -2.70 26.51
CA ASN A 223 7.01 -3.83 27.44
C ASN A 223 6.32 -5.05 26.84
N TYR A 224 5.15 -4.87 26.23
CA TYR A 224 4.34 -5.98 25.71
C TYR A 224 3.40 -5.51 24.59
N VAL A 225 3.12 -6.42 23.66
CA VAL A 225 2.13 -6.21 22.59
C VAL A 225 0.75 -5.95 23.19
N THR A 226 0.16 -4.82 22.79
CA THR A 226 -1.17 -4.35 23.25
C THR A 226 -2.29 -4.86 22.35
N TYR A 227 -3.52 -4.78 22.83
CA TYR A 227 -4.68 -5.07 21.99
C TYR A 227 -5.03 -3.87 21.10
N PRO A 228 -5.48 -4.11 19.86
CA PRO A 228 -5.88 -5.41 19.29
C PRO A 228 -4.73 -6.25 18.70
N GLY A 229 -3.50 -5.72 18.56
CA GLY A 229 -2.36 -6.47 18.00
C GLY A 229 -1.99 -7.76 18.77
N ASN A 230 -2.44 -7.92 20.01
CA ASN A 230 -2.25 -9.14 20.79
C ASN A 230 -3.22 -10.28 20.41
N TYR A 231 -4.21 -10.04 19.54
CA TYR A 231 -5.05 -11.09 18.97
C TYR A 231 -4.33 -11.79 17.81
N SER A 232 -4.41 -13.13 17.75
CA SER A 232 -3.74 -13.94 16.72
C SER A 232 -4.20 -13.67 15.28
N GLU A 233 -5.43 -13.19 15.15
CA GLU A 233 -6.12 -12.83 13.92
C GLU A 233 -5.61 -11.49 13.34
N VAL A 234 -4.84 -10.73 14.12
CA VAL A 234 -4.31 -9.42 13.73
C VAL A 234 -2.83 -9.56 13.36
N ILE A 235 -2.47 -9.00 12.20
CA ILE A 235 -1.06 -8.82 11.81
C ILE A 235 -0.51 -7.67 12.65
N ALA A 236 0.22 -8.01 13.72
CA ALA A 236 0.76 -7.02 14.64
C ALA A 236 2.08 -6.45 14.14
N VAL A 237 2.13 -5.12 14.00
CA VAL A 237 3.26 -4.41 13.38
C VAL A 237 4.07 -3.64 14.42
N SER A 238 5.38 -3.91 14.47
CA SER A 238 6.35 -3.14 15.25
C SER A 238 7.04 -2.07 14.40
N ALA A 239 7.61 -1.05 15.06
CA ALA A 239 8.19 0.11 14.37
C ALA A 239 9.72 0.05 14.36
N THR A 240 10.33 0.32 13.20
CA THR A 240 11.77 0.52 13.06
C THR A 240 12.12 1.98 12.80
N THR A 241 13.37 2.31 13.09
CA THR A 241 14.03 3.56 12.73
C THR A 241 14.64 3.48 11.33
N SER A 242 15.08 4.62 10.79
CA SER A 242 15.83 4.69 9.52
C SER A 242 17.16 3.95 9.51
N SER A 243 17.64 3.49 10.66
CA SER A 243 18.85 2.66 10.78
C SER A 243 18.54 1.16 10.88
N GLN A 244 17.30 0.75 10.57
CA GLN A 244 16.81 -0.64 10.68
C GLN A 244 16.93 -1.22 12.11
N VAL A 245 16.98 -0.35 13.12
CA VAL A 245 16.92 -0.76 14.53
C VAL A 245 15.48 -0.57 15.00
N ILE A 246 15.00 -1.48 15.85
CA ILE A 246 13.69 -1.33 16.47
C ILE A 246 13.58 0.03 17.17
N ALA A 247 12.47 0.72 16.95
CA ALA A 247 12.21 2.01 17.55
C ALA A 247 12.08 1.84 19.05
N ASP A 248 12.64 2.80 19.77
CA ASP A 248 12.84 2.72 21.21
C ASP A 248 11.53 2.50 21.97
N PHE A 249 10.41 3.01 21.46
CA PHE A 249 9.05 2.89 22.03
C PHE A 249 8.33 1.59 21.67
N SER A 250 8.77 0.86 20.64
CA SER A 250 8.04 -0.26 20.06
C SER A 250 7.93 -1.42 21.05
N ALA A 251 6.74 -1.97 21.18
CA ALA A 251 6.49 -3.05 22.12
C ALA A 251 6.96 -4.42 21.57
N PRO A 252 7.76 -5.19 22.34
CA PRO A 252 8.14 -6.54 21.97
C PRO A 252 7.07 -7.57 22.37
N GLY A 253 7.10 -8.75 21.78
CA GLY A 253 6.29 -9.89 22.21
C GLY A 253 6.08 -10.94 21.12
N GLN A 254 5.55 -12.11 21.52
CA GLN A 254 5.35 -13.25 20.62
C GLN A 254 4.37 -12.96 19.48
N GLN A 255 3.44 -12.04 19.72
CA GLN A 255 2.42 -11.61 18.77
C GLN A 255 2.96 -10.65 17.74
N ASN A 256 4.12 -10.02 17.99
CA ASN A 256 4.78 -9.23 16.96
C ASN A 256 5.05 -10.12 15.74
N GLU A 257 4.52 -9.72 14.60
CA GLU A 257 4.53 -10.54 13.40
C GLU A 257 5.48 -10.00 12.36
N ILE A 258 5.54 -8.69 12.18
CA ILE A 258 6.42 -8.03 11.20
C ILE A 258 6.76 -6.64 11.69
N CYS A 259 7.89 -6.09 11.25
CA CYS A 259 8.24 -4.71 11.51
C CYS A 259 8.26 -3.87 10.23
N ALA A 260 7.97 -2.58 10.37
CA ALA A 260 8.05 -1.62 9.28
C ALA A 260 8.53 -0.26 9.81
N PRO A 261 9.02 0.65 8.94
CA PRO A 261 9.39 2.00 9.32
C PRO A 261 8.27 2.71 10.07
N GLY A 262 8.56 3.23 11.26
CA GLY A 262 7.56 3.91 12.08
C GLY A 262 8.11 4.96 13.03
N ASP A 263 9.42 5.21 13.03
CA ASP A 263 10.05 6.31 13.78
C ASP A 263 10.60 7.35 12.81
N ASP A 264 10.22 8.61 12.99
CA ASP A 264 10.56 9.72 12.09
C ASP A 264 10.13 9.45 10.63
N VAL A 265 8.89 9.00 10.43
CA VAL A 265 8.30 8.80 9.10
C VAL A 265 7.48 10.00 8.64
N TYR A 266 7.40 10.20 7.33
CA TYR A 266 6.70 11.33 6.72
C TYR A 266 5.30 10.95 6.25
N SER A 267 4.35 11.86 6.40
CA SER A 267 3.05 11.80 5.70
C SER A 267 2.34 13.15 5.72
N ILE A 268 1.20 13.23 5.04
CA ILE A 268 0.32 14.40 4.96
C ILE A 268 -0.59 14.51 6.18
N THR A 269 -1.10 15.72 6.43
CA THR A 269 -2.18 15.95 7.39
C THR A 269 -3.23 16.86 6.79
N GLY A 270 -4.51 16.69 7.12
CA GLY A 270 -5.61 17.35 6.40
C GLY A 270 -5.62 18.89 6.39
N TYR A 271 -5.04 19.50 7.43
CA TYR A 271 -5.26 20.91 7.73
C TYR A 271 -4.34 21.89 6.99
N ASN A 272 -3.37 21.37 6.25
CA ASN A 272 -2.52 22.09 5.30
C ASN A 272 -1.89 21.03 4.37
N SER A 273 -1.64 21.35 3.11
CA SER A 273 -0.93 20.45 2.16
C SER A 273 0.55 20.24 2.52
N SER A 274 0.86 20.11 3.82
CA SER A 274 2.18 19.99 4.38
C SER A 274 2.44 18.55 4.79
N VAL A 275 3.62 18.07 4.41
CA VAL A 275 4.18 16.83 4.93
C VAL A 275 4.73 17.10 6.32
N VAL A 276 4.41 16.22 7.27
CA VAL A 276 4.91 16.28 8.65
C VAL A 276 5.55 14.96 9.04
N LEU A 277 6.30 15.00 10.14
CA LEU A 277 6.99 13.85 10.71
C LEU A 277 6.18 13.26 11.87
N GLY A 278 6.17 11.94 11.98
CA GLY A 278 5.55 11.21 13.08
C GLY A 278 6.37 9.99 13.52
N SER A 279 6.26 9.64 14.81
CA SER A 279 6.82 8.42 15.38
C SER A 279 5.76 7.61 16.15
N GLY A 280 5.68 6.31 15.87
CA GLY A 280 4.75 5.38 16.48
C GLY A 280 4.58 4.09 15.67
N THR A 281 4.25 3.00 16.35
CA THR A 281 3.80 1.75 15.69
C THR A 281 2.55 1.97 14.82
N SER A 282 1.74 2.97 15.17
CA SER A 282 0.63 3.48 14.36
C SER A 282 1.03 3.89 12.95
N TYR A 283 2.28 4.32 12.72
CA TYR A 283 2.78 4.74 11.41
C TYR A 283 3.50 3.64 10.64
N ALA A 284 3.95 2.57 11.31
CA ALA A 284 4.43 1.35 10.66
C ALA A 284 3.28 0.50 10.09
N THR A 285 2.18 0.41 10.85
CA THR A 285 0.95 -0.33 10.52
C THR A 285 0.40 -0.03 9.11
N PRO A 286 0.21 1.23 8.68
CA PRO A 286 -0.30 1.56 7.34
C PRO A 286 0.63 1.12 6.21
N LEU A 287 1.95 1.01 6.42
CA LEU A 287 2.84 0.51 5.37
C LEU A 287 2.57 -0.97 5.07
N VAL A 288 2.28 -1.75 6.10
CA VAL A 288 1.85 -3.15 5.95
C VAL A 288 0.45 -3.22 5.34
N SER A 289 -0.49 -2.40 5.79
CA SER A 289 -1.84 -2.30 5.18
C SER A 289 -1.78 -2.00 3.68
N GLY A 290 -0.94 -1.03 3.27
CA GLY A 290 -0.72 -0.71 1.87
C GLY A 290 -0.06 -1.86 1.09
N SER A 291 0.91 -2.56 1.69
CA SER A 291 1.53 -3.74 1.08
C SER A 291 0.48 -4.83 0.79
N VAL A 292 -0.38 -5.13 1.76
CA VAL A 292 -1.50 -6.09 1.59
C VAL A 292 -2.45 -5.62 0.49
N ALA A 293 -2.74 -4.33 0.41
CA ALA A 293 -3.59 -3.77 -0.63
C ALA A 293 -2.99 -3.95 -2.04
N LEU A 294 -1.67 -3.78 -2.19
CA LEU A 294 -0.96 -4.06 -3.45
C LEU A 294 -1.00 -5.55 -3.80
N MET A 295 -0.81 -6.45 -2.82
CA MET A 295 -0.91 -7.89 -3.03
C MET A 295 -2.31 -8.29 -3.54
N LEU A 296 -3.37 -7.77 -2.91
CA LEU A 296 -4.75 -8.02 -3.32
C LEU A 296 -5.09 -7.38 -4.67
N SER A 297 -4.45 -6.26 -5.03
CA SER A 297 -4.61 -5.63 -6.34
C SER A 297 -4.04 -6.50 -7.47
N LEU A 298 -2.98 -7.26 -7.18
CA LEU A 298 -2.44 -8.26 -8.11
C LEU A 298 -3.23 -9.57 -8.08
N ASN A 299 -3.66 -9.98 -6.89
CA ASN A 299 -4.39 -11.22 -6.65
C ASN A 299 -5.53 -11.06 -5.65
N PRO A 300 -6.75 -10.77 -6.13
CA PRO A 300 -7.89 -10.53 -5.24
C PRO A 300 -8.42 -11.81 -4.56
N VAL A 301 -7.91 -13.00 -4.91
CA VAL A 301 -8.34 -14.27 -4.30
C VAL A 301 -7.38 -14.80 -3.23
N LEU A 302 -6.31 -14.06 -2.90
CA LEU A 302 -5.41 -14.45 -1.82
C LEU A 302 -6.17 -14.55 -0.49
N THR A 303 -5.95 -15.65 0.21
CA THR A 303 -6.43 -15.83 1.57
C THR A 303 -5.55 -15.07 2.56
N THR A 304 -6.09 -14.80 3.75
CA THR A 304 -5.34 -14.17 4.85
C THR A 304 -4.06 -14.92 5.19
N GLU A 305 -4.08 -16.26 5.17
CA GLU A 305 -2.90 -17.07 5.50
C GLU A 305 -1.83 -17.04 4.39
N GLU A 306 -2.24 -16.99 3.11
CA GLU A 306 -1.28 -16.80 2.00
C GLU A 306 -0.63 -15.43 2.07
N ILE A 307 -1.39 -14.38 2.40
CA ILE A 307 -0.86 -13.01 2.60
C ILE A 307 0.16 -12.99 3.73
N ARG A 308 -0.17 -13.57 4.89
CA ARG A 308 0.76 -13.66 6.04
C ARG A 308 2.03 -14.41 5.64
N MET A 309 1.90 -15.56 4.99
CA MET A 309 3.05 -16.33 4.51
C MET A 309 3.92 -15.52 3.54
N ILE A 310 3.32 -14.80 2.59
CA ILE A 310 4.07 -13.94 1.67
C ILE A 310 4.80 -12.84 2.43
N LEU A 311 4.17 -12.20 3.41
CA LEU A 311 4.81 -11.20 4.27
C LEU A 311 6.00 -11.79 5.03
N HIS A 312 5.86 -12.99 5.62
CA HIS A 312 6.92 -13.66 6.38
C HIS A 312 8.10 -14.09 5.51
N GLU A 313 7.83 -14.58 4.30
CA GLU A 313 8.88 -15.10 3.42
C GLU A 313 9.56 -14.00 2.58
N SER A 314 8.94 -12.82 2.48
CA SER A 314 9.50 -11.67 1.76
C SER A 314 10.28 -10.73 2.67
N SER A 315 10.02 -10.74 3.98
CA SER A 315 10.67 -9.81 4.91
C SER A 315 12.19 -9.99 4.96
N VAL A 316 12.87 -8.88 5.21
CA VAL A 316 14.31 -8.89 5.51
C VAL A 316 14.46 -9.24 6.97
N ASP A 317 14.95 -10.45 7.24
CA ASP A 317 15.18 -10.92 8.60
C ASP A 317 16.19 -10.01 9.34
N LEU A 318 15.79 -9.54 10.53
CA LEU A 318 16.57 -8.65 11.39
C LEU A 318 16.58 -9.25 12.79
N GLY A 319 17.74 -9.21 13.47
CA GLY A 319 17.86 -9.76 14.82
C GLY A 319 18.28 -11.22 14.81
N GLU A 320 17.52 -12.06 15.53
CA GLU A 320 17.77 -13.51 15.57
C GLU A 320 17.19 -14.18 14.33
N GLU A 321 17.82 -15.24 13.81
CA GLU A 321 17.33 -15.93 12.61
C GLU A 321 15.90 -16.46 12.80
N GLY A 322 15.00 -16.07 11.90
CA GLY A 322 13.59 -16.42 11.92
C GLY A 322 12.74 -15.49 12.79
N LYS A 323 11.57 -15.97 13.22
CA LYS A 323 10.66 -15.13 14.01
C LYS A 323 11.22 -14.85 15.40
N ASP A 324 11.42 -13.58 15.73
CA ASP A 324 11.80 -13.14 17.08
C ASP A 324 10.75 -12.22 17.75
N LEU A 325 11.01 -11.83 19.00
CA LEU A 325 10.07 -11.00 19.80
C LEU A 325 10.14 -9.51 19.47
N ILE A 326 11.15 -9.05 18.70
CA ILE A 326 11.50 -7.65 18.48
C ILE A 326 11.12 -7.20 17.07
N TYR A 327 11.53 -7.96 16.05
CA TYR A 327 11.32 -7.69 14.64
C TYR A 327 10.24 -8.59 14.01
N GLY A 328 9.73 -9.58 14.75
CA GLY A 328 8.78 -10.56 14.20
C GLY A 328 9.51 -11.40 13.15
N TYR A 329 8.93 -11.56 11.96
CA TYR A 329 9.59 -12.20 10.81
C TYR A 329 10.58 -11.29 10.07
N GLY A 330 10.74 -10.03 10.49
CA GLY A 330 11.69 -9.09 9.91
C GLY A 330 11.04 -7.82 9.36
N LEU A 331 11.85 -7.04 8.65
CA LEU A 331 11.46 -5.78 8.03
C LEU A 331 10.66 -6.00 6.74
N LEU A 332 9.53 -5.32 6.63
CA LEU A 332 8.67 -5.33 5.45
C LEU A 332 9.45 -5.05 4.16
N ASN A 333 9.31 -5.92 3.17
CA ASN A 333 9.86 -5.74 1.82
C ASN A 333 8.76 -5.99 0.77
N ILE A 334 8.20 -4.89 0.27
CA ILE A 334 7.02 -4.90 -0.59
C ILE A 334 7.37 -5.38 -1.99
N THR A 335 8.54 -5.02 -2.55
CA THR A 335 8.98 -5.55 -3.85
C THR A 335 9.03 -7.08 -3.82
N SER A 336 9.68 -7.66 -2.81
CA SER A 336 9.78 -9.12 -2.69
C SER A 336 8.43 -9.78 -2.45
N ALA A 337 7.52 -9.12 -1.72
CA ALA A 337 6.15 -9.60 -1.54
C ALA A 337 5.39 -9.70 -2.86
N LEU A 338 5.43 -8.65 -3.70
CA LEU A 338 4.71 -8.64 -4.98
C LEU A 338 5.33 -9.60 -6.01
N GLU A 339 6.65 -9.76 -6.01
CA GLU A 339 7.35 -10.79 -6.80
C GLU A 339 6.85 -12.21 -6.48
N ARG A 340 6.61 -12.48 -5.19
CA ARG A 340 6.05 -13.77 -4.72
C ARG A 340 4.60 -13.95 -5.15
N VAL A 341 3.78 -12.90 -5.10
CA VAL A 341 2.41 -12.96 -5.62
C VAL A 341 2.41 -13.34 -7.11
N VAL A 342 3.21 -12.65 -7.93
CA VAL A 342 3.28 -12.88 -9.38
C VAL A 342 3.84 -14.26 -9.72
N SER A 343 4.85 -14.74 -8.99
CA SER A 343 5.44 -16.07 -9.23
C SER A 343 4.49 -17.21 -8.84
N ASN A 344 3.75 -17.09 -7.73
CA ASN A 344 2.77 -18.10 -7.30
C ASN A 344 1.58 -18.25 -8.27
N PHE A 345 1.21 -17.20 -8.99
CA PHE A 345 0.24 -17.30 -10.08
C PHE A 345 0.75 -18.10 -11.28
N ASN A 346 2.00 -17.90 -11.64
CA ASN A 346 2.60 -18.56 -12.79
C ASN A 346 2.85 -20.05 -12.55
N THR A 347 3.06 -20.47 -11.30
CA THR A 347 3.15 -21.90 -10.95
C THR A 347 1.78 -22.58 -10.91
N SER A 348 0.77 -21.91 -10.33
CA SER A 348 -0.60 -22.44 -10.24
C SER A 348 -1.30 -22.63 -11.60
N SER A 349 -0.90 -21.87 -12.63
CA SER A 349 -1.41 -22.01 -14.00
C SER A 349 -0.71 -23.10 -14.83
N VAL A 350 0.44 -23.60 -14.38
CA VAL A 350 1.23 -24.64 -15.08
C VAL A 350 0.86 -26.07 -14.64
N ASP A 351 0.26 -26.25 -13.46
CA ASP A 351 -0.01 -27.57 -12.87
C ASP A 351 -1.27 -28.30 -13.38
N VAL A 352 -1.96 -27.80 -14.42
CA VAL A 352 -3.13 -28.50 -15.01
C VAL A 352 -2.75 -29.51 -16.11
N ASN A 353 -1.47 -29.63 -16.50
CA ASN A 353 -1.04 -30.69 -17.42
C ASN A 353 0.46 -31.01 -17.29
N SER A 354 0.84 -31.98 -16.45
CA SER A 354 1.74 -33.10 -16.86
C SER A 354 2.22 -33.97 -15.70
N THR A 355 2.10 -35.27 -15.91
CA THR A 355 2.79 -36.34 -15.18
C THR A 355 4.29 -36.37 -15.50
N SER A 356 5.11 -36.46 -14.43
CA SER A 356 6.44 -37.07 -14.32
C SER A 356 7.48 -36.93 -15.45
N SER A 357 8.59 -36.24 -15.19
CA SER A 357 9.94 -36.84 -15.19
C SER A 357 11.03 -35.82 -14.82
N SER A 358 12.04 -36.29 -14.08
CA SER A 358 13.22 -35.57 -13.63
C SER A 358 14.22 -35.23 -14.75
N ALA A 359 14.82 -34.04 -14.72
CA ALA A 359 16.29 -33.81 -14.75
C ALA A 359 16.66 -32.36 -15.15
N ASN A 360 17.47 -31.74 -14.28
CA ASN A 360 18.61 -30.83 -14.50
C ASN A 360 18.54 -29.56 -15.39
N SER A 361 19.07 -28.50 -14.75
CA SER A 361 19.69 -27.25 -15.26
C SER A 361 18.80 -26.28 -16.02
N SER A 362 18.38 -25.22 -15.31
CA SER A 362 17.73 -24.02 -15.86
C SER A 362 18.65 -23.29 -16.85
N PRO A 363 18.21 -23.03 -18.10
CA PRO A 363 18.92 -22.19 -19.06
C PRO A 363 18.47 -20.71 -19.02
N PHE A 364 17.68 -20.28 -18.02
CA PHE A 364 16.98 -18.98 -18.10
C PHE A 364 17.83 -17.73 -17.82
N ASN A 365 19.02 -17.84 -17.22
CA ASN A 365 19.85 -16.66 -16.92
C ASN A 365 20.72 -16.16 -18.11
N LYS A 366 20.65 -16.79 -19.28
CA LYS A 366 21.45 -16.39 -20.45
C LYS A 366 20.65 -15.63 -21.52
N MET A 367 19.32 -15.74 -21.49
CA MET A 367 18.48 -15.21 -22.55
C MET A 367 18.23 -13.69 -22.39
N GLU A 368 18.14 -13.18 -21.15
CA GLU A 368 18.01 -11.75 -20.89
C GLU A 368 19.31 -10.97 -21.18
N SER A 369 20.48 -11.53 -20.87
CA SER A 369 21.76 -10.90 -21.20
C SER A 369 22.00 -10.86 -22.71
N ASP A 370 21.61 -11.91 -23.43
CA ASP A 370 21.82 -11.98 -24.88
C ASP A 370 20.84 -11.05 -25.63
N LEU A 371 19.62 -10.83 -25.14
CA LEU A 371 18.66 -9.88 -25.70
C LEU A 371 19.09 -8.42 -25.52
N VAL A 372 19.65 -8.07 -24.36
CA VAL A 372 20.19 -6.72 -24.11
C VAL A 372 21.42 -6.46 -24.99
N VAL A 373 22.32 -7.46 -25.12
CA VAL A 373 23.50 -7.35 -25.99
C VAL A 373 23.12 -7.29 -27.48
N LEU A 374 22.10 -8.04 -27.92
CA LEU A 374 21.55 -7.97 -29.27
C LEU A 374 20.90 -6.61 -29.56
N GLY A 375 20.19 -6.03 -28.59
CA GLY A 375 19.61 -4.69 -28.69
C GLY A 375 20.67 -3.60 -28.88
N ILE A 376 21.74 -3.65 -28.08
CA ILE A 376 22.86 -2.69 -28.16
C ILE A 376 23.62 -2.85 -29.49
N ALA A 377 23.87 -4.10 -29.92
CA ALA A 377 24.54 -4.37 -31.19
C ALA A 377 23.71 -3.89 -32.40
N TYR A 378 22.38 -4.03 -32.35
CA TYR A 378 21.47 -3.58 -33.40
C TYR A 378 21.44 -2.04 -33.48
N ALA A 379 21.42 -1.34 -32.34
CA ALA A 379 21.48 0.12 -32.28
C ALA A 379 22.81 0.69 -32.82
N LEU A 380 23.93 0.01 -32.56
CA LEU A 380 25.24 0.38 -33.10
C LEU A 380 25.35 0.14 -34.61
N LEU A 381 24.77 -0.96 -35.12
CA LEU A 381 24.73 -1.23 -36.56
C LEU A 381 23.86 -0.21 -37.31
N LEU A 382 22.71 0.16 -36.76
CA LEU A 382 21.83 1.18 -37.32
C LEU A 382 22.47 2.57 -37.36
N SER A 383 23.19 2.96 -36.32
CA SER A 383 23.90 4.25 -36.30
C SER A 383 25.04 4.30 -37.32
N ILE A 384 25.78 3.20 -37.53
CA ILE A 384 26.80 3.12 -38.59
C ILE A 384 26.17 3.23 -39.99
N VAL A 385 25.04 2.55 -40.23
CA VAL A 385 24.32 2.62 -41.52
C VAL A 385 23.81 4.03 -41.80
N ILE A 386 23.28 4.73 -40.78
CA ILE A 386 22.82 6.12 -40.89
C ILE A 386 24.00 7.05 -41.24
N VAL A 387 25.16 6.90 -40.59
CA VAL A 387 26.36 7.69 -40.90
C VAL A 387 26.83 7.45 -42.34
N LEU A 388 26.79 6.21 -42.83
CA LEU A 388 27.17 5.87 -44.20
C LEU A 388 26.18 6.43 -45.25
N ILE A 389 24.89 6.46 -44.93
CA ILE A 389 23.86 7.05 -45.81
C ILE A 389 24.03 8.57 -45.88
N ILE A 390 24.22 9.24 -44.74
CA ILE A 390 24.47 10.69 -44.68
C ILE A 390 25.73 11.06 -45.45
N LYS A 391 26.82 10.30 -45.27
CA LYS A 391 28.09 10.54 -45.99
C LYS A 391 27.94 10.36 -47.51
N LYS A 392 27.06 9.46 -47.96
CA LYS A 392 26.81 9.20 -49.39
C LYS A 392 25.94 10.28 -50.05
N GLU A 393 25.04 10.91 -49.30
CA GLU A 393 24.24 12.06 -49.76
C GLU A 393 25.08 13.34 -49.82
N ILE A 394 25.95 13.58 -48.84
CA ILE A 394 26.85 14.76 -48.81
C ILE A 394 27.90 14.73 -49.94
N ILE A 395 28.32 13.55 -50.40
CA ILE A 395 29.27 13.41 -51.53
C ILE A 395 28.58 13.61 -52.91
N LYS A 396 27.23 13.66 -52.94
CA LYS A 396 26.45 13.87 -54.16
C LYS A 396 25.89 15.30 -54.32
N SER A 397 26.02 16.14 -53.30
CA SER A 397 25.86 17.60 -53.38
C SER A 397 27.21 18.27 -53.65
#